data_AF-A0A4R4BPW1-F1
#
_entry.id   AF-A0A4R4BPW1-F1
#
_cell.length_a   1.000
_cell.length_b   1.000
_cell.length_c   1.000
_cell.angle_alpha   90.00
_cell.angle_beta   90.00
_cell.angle_gamma   90.00
#
_symmetry.space_group_name_H-M   'P 1'
#
loop_
_entity.id
_entity.type
_entity.pdbx_description
1 polymer ?
#
loop_
_entity_poly.entity_id
_entity_poly.type
_entity_poly.pdbx_seq_one_letter_code
_entity_poly.pdbx_strand_id
1 'polypeptide(L)'
;MRSRNITITRGKRRQGILLAILFLIGIGGDTARAYYVQYKEQYYRLFHLHYIQYPDDTMENIYWLEKALTADFCNPLYALALIENKTQWEKYRYLFMMHINLKLIEQYLLLGNKWNKRNAYFYNAPWKEQNLESLKTAETCYRTALFYWKEAIQWAEKANDKRFRFINLERVQFWEDEAARIADGSLNYQKTIERELALLQKVREQFEAMDENTY
;
A
#
# COMPACT_ATOMS: atom_id res chain seq x y z
N MET A 1 -48.23 -23.31 65.07
CA MET A 1 -48.52 -21.86 65.00
C MET A 1 -47.17 -21.15 65.08
N ARG A 2 -46.55 -20.48 64.10
CA ARG A 2 -46.96 -19.78 62.87
C ARG A 2 -45.86 -19.99 61.81
N SER A 3 -46.28 -20.24 60.57
CA SER A 3 -45.47 -20.01 59.37
C SER A 3 -45.19 -18.51 59.19
N ARG A 4 -43.98 -18.15 58.75
CA ARG A 4 -43.72 -16.85 58.09
C ARG A 4 -43.13 -17.13 56.72
N ASN A 5 -43.97 -16.98 55.71
CA ASN A 5 -43.59 -16.86 54.31
C ASN A 5 -42.79 -15.56 54.11
N ILE A 6 -41.57 -15.67 53.60
CA ILE A 6 -40.84 -14.54 53.02
C ILE A 6 -40.93 -14.69 51.51
N THR A 7 -41.90 -13.99 50.92
CA THR A 7 -42.10 -13.94 49.48
C THR A 7 -41.04 -13.05 48.83
N ILE A 8 -40.37 -13.63 47.85
CA ILE A 8 -39.18 -13.16 47.17
C ILE A 8 -39.49 -11.93 46.28
N THR A 9 -38.94 -10.76 46.60
CA THR A 9 -38.93 -9.55 45.75
C THR A 9 -37.78 -9.57 44.72
N ARG A 10 -37.61 -10.65 43.94
CA ARG A 10 -36.52 -10.78 42.95
C ARG A 10 -36.75 -10.03 41.62
N GLY A 11 -38.00 -9.68 41.28
CA GLY A 11 -38.35 -9.13 39.96
C GLY A 11 -37.90 -7.68 39.71
N LYS A 12 -38.16 -6.76 40.66
CA LYS A 12 -37.90 -5.32 40.49
C LYS A 12 -36.40 -4.96 40.45
N ARG A 13 -35.55 -5.70 41.18
CA ARG A 13 -34.09 -5.48 41.18
C ARG A 13 -33.44 -5.82 39.85
N ARG A 14 -33.90 -6.88 39.16
CA ARG A 14 -33.35 -7.28 37.86
C ARG A 14 -33.73 -6.31 36.75
N GLN A 15 -34.96 -5.79 36.77
CA GLN A 15 -35.40 -4.76 35.82
C GLN A 15 -34.66 -3.42 36.01
N GLY A 16 -34.43 -3.00 37.27
CA GLY A 16 -33.64 -1.80 37.55
C GLY A 16 -32.18 -1.91 37.12
N ILE A 17 -31.57 -3.09 37.23
CA ILE A 17 -30.19 -3.34 36.77
C ILE A 17 -30.13 -3.34 35.23
N LEU A 18 -31.10 -3.97 34.55
CA LEU A 18 -31.18 -3.94 33.08
C LEU A 18 -31.38 -2.52 32.53
N LEU A 19 -32.23 -1.71 33.18
CA LEU A 19 -32.44 -0.30 32.83
C LEU A 19 -31.18 0.54 33.08
N ALA A 20 -30.46 0.30 34.18
CA ALA A 20 -29.21 0.99 34.48
C ALA A 20 -28.08 0.62 33.48
N ILE A 21 -28.02 -0.64 33.05
CA ILE A 21 -27.06 -1.08 32.01
C ILE A 21 -27.41 -0.44 30.65
N LEU A 22 -28.69 -0.40 30.26
CA LEU A 22 -29.12 0.29 29.04
C LEU A 22 -28.81 1.79 29.08
N PHE A 23 -28.97 2.44 30.24
CA PHE A 23 -28.67 3.86 30.42
C PHE A 23 -27.16 4.14 30.33
N LEU A 24 -26.31 3.24 30.85
CA LEU A 24 -24.86 3.33 30.73
C LEU A 24 -24.35 3.12 29.30
N ILE A 25 -25.01 2.26 28.50
CA ILE A 25 -24.68 2.08 27.08
C ILE A 25 -25.08 3.33 26.26
N GLY A 26 -26.16 4.03 26.65
CA GLY A 26 -26.64 5.23 25.94
C GLY A 26 -25.79 6.49 26.15
N ILE A 27 -24.99 6.57 27.21
CA ILE A 27 -24.19 7.78 27.54
C ILE A 27 -22.75 7.68 27.01
N GLY A 28 -22.27 6.48 26.70
CA GLY A 28 -20.90 6.23 26.20
C GLY A 28 -20.74 6.31 24.68
N GLY A 29 -21.75 6.81 23.96
CA GLY A 29 -21.68 7.01 22.51
C GLY A 29 -20.81 8.22 22.17
N ASP A 30 -19.50 8.12 22.40
CA ASP A 30 -18.54 9.02 21.79
C ASP A 30 -18.82 8.96 20.28
N THR A 31 -19.16 10.09 19.68
CA THR A 31 -19.31 10.17 18.23
C THR A 31 -17.92 9.91 17.66
N ALA A 32 -17.59 8.65 17.40
CA ALA A 32 -16.45 8.28 16.60
C ALA A 32 -16.69 8.96 15.25
N ARG A 33 -16.10 10.16 15.08
CA ARG A 33 -16.18 10.88 13.84
C ARG A 33 -15.37 10.05 12.85
N ALA A 34 -16.08 9.24 12.06
CA ALA A 34 -15.48 8.59 10.92
C ALA A 34 -14.91 9.70 10.03
N TYR A 35 -13.59 9.84 10.04
CA TYR A 35 -12.92 10.85 9.25
C TYR A 35 -13.04 10.43 7.79
N TYR A 36 -13.75 11.22 7.00
CA TYR A 36 -13.97 10.90 5.60
C TYR A 36 -12.68 11.13 4.81
N VAL A 37 -12.17 10.06 4.20
CA VAL A 37 -10.91 10.07 3.44
C VAL A 37 -11.22 10.47 1.99
N GLN A 38 -10.68 11.61 1.56
CA GLN A 38 -10.94 12.21 0.26
C GLN A 38 -9.68 12.60 -0.49
N TYR A 39 -8.64 13.01 0.23
CA TYR A 39 -7.47 13.64 -0.36
C TYR A 39 -6.30 12.67 -0.50
N LYS A 40 -5.42 12.95 -1.48
CA LYS A 40 -4.21 12.16 -1.73
C LYS A 40 -3.40 11.90 -0.47
N GLU A 41 -3.13 12.94 0.31
CA GLU A 41 -2.36 12.87 1.55
C GLU A 41 -3.02 12.00 2.61
N GLN A 42 -4.35 12.00 2.67
CA GLN A 42 -5.09 11.20 3.64
C GLN A 42 -5.02 9.72 3.26
N TYR A 43 -5.22 9.39 1.98
CA TYR A 43 -5.03 8.02 1.49
C TYR A 43 -3.58 7.55 1.65
N TYR A 44 -2.60 8.40 1.36
CA TYR A 44 -1.19 8.09 1.57
C TYR A 44 -0.85 7.82 3.04
N ARG A 45 -1.53 8.46 4.00
CA ARG A 45 -1.33 8.16 5.43
C ARG A 45 -1.88 6.80 5.86
N LEU A 46 -2.77 6.19 5.07
CA LEU A 46 -3.27 4.82 5.28
C LEU A 46 -2.35 3.76 4.65
N PHE A 47 -1.31 4.19 3.93
CA PHE A 47 -0.24 3.29 3.56
C PHE A 47 0.68 3.08 4.76
N HIS A 48 0.98 1.83 5.10
CA HIS A 48 1.85 1.50 6.23
C HIS A 48 2.84 0.41 5.85
N LEU A 49 4.09 0.55 6.29
CA LEU A 49 5.07 -0.51 6.19
C LEU A 49 4.96 -1.43 7.41
N HIS A 50 4.35 -2.59 7.22
CA HIS A 50 4.33 -3.64 8.24
C HIS A 50 5.70 -4.31 8.34
N TYR A 51 6.14 -4.62 9.57
CA TYR A 51 7.40 -5.34 9.80
C TYR A 51 7.37 -6.75 9.17
N ILE A 52 6.24 -7.45 9.32
CA ILE A 52 5.95 -8.68 8.58
C ILE A 52 5.03 -8.30 7.44
N GLN A 53 5.44 -8.58 6.20
CA GLN A 53 4.68 -8.23 5.01
C GLN A 53 3.97 -9.46 4.45
N TYR A 54 2.70 -9.64 4.84
CA TYR A 54 1.82 -10.62 4.22
C TYR A 54 1.31 -10.13 2.86
N PRO A 55 0.89 -11.03 1.96
CA PRO A 55 0.30 -10.63 0.69
C PRO A 55 -0.89 -9.68 0.85
N ASP A 56 -1.72 -9.91 1.87
CA ASP A 56 -2.90 -9.09 2.15
C ASP A 56 -2.50 -7.65 2.51
N ASP A 57 -1.47 -7.47 3.34
CA ASP A 57 -0.92 -6.15 3.68
C ASP A 57 -0.42 -5.41 2.42
N THR A 58 0.18 -6.15 1.48
CA THR A 58 0.69 -5.59 0.22
C THR A 58 -0.46 -5.15 -0.69
N MET A 59 -1.51 -5.96 -0.79
CA MET A 59 -2.70 -5.64 -1.57
C MET A 59 -3.46 -4.45 -1.00
N GLU A 60 -3.59 -4.37 0.33
CA GLU A 60 -4.18 -3.22 1.01
C GLU A 60 -3.37 -1.94 0.73
N ASN A 61 -2.04 -2.00 0.83
CA ASN A 61 -1.18 -0.87 0.52
C ASN A 61 -1.31 -0.42 -0.95
N ILE A 62 -1.35 -1.37 -1.90
CA ILE A 62 -1.61 -1.05 -3.32
C ILE A 62 -2.93 -0.31 -3.45
N TYR A 63 -3.99 -0.81 -2.83
CA TYR A 63 -5.31 -0.19 -2.86
C TYR A 63 -5.28 1.25 -2.36
N TRP A 64 -4.66 1.52 -1.20
CA TRP A 64 -4.59 2.87 -0.65
C TRP A 64 -3.75 3.82 -1.51
N LEU A 65 -2.63 3.35 -2.05
CA LEU A 65 -1.77 4.14 -2.93
C LEU A 65 -2.45 4.45 -4.28
N GLU A 66 -3.18 3.50 -4.87
CA GLU A 66 -3.97 3.74 -6.09
C GLU A 66 -5.10 4.74 -5.84
N LYS A 67 -5.79 4.65 -4.70
CA LYS A 67 -6.77 5.67 -4.30
C LYS A 67 -6.11 7.05 -4.19
N ALA A 68 -4.94 7.14 -3.56
CA ALA A 68 -4.19 8.38 -3.50
C ALA A 68 -3.77 8.93 -4.88
N LEU A 69 -3.43 8.08 -5.86
CA LEU A 69 -3.14 8.54 -7.23
C LEU A 69 -4.34 9.21 -7.91
N THR A 70 -5.55 8.74 -7.63
CA THR A 70 -6.80 9.25 -8.25
C THR A 70 -7.46 10.41 -7.50
N ALA A 71 -7.20 10.54 -6.20
CA ALA A 71 -7.81 11.56 -5.35
C ALA A 71 -7.34 12.99 -5.66
N ASP A 72 -8.06 14.00 -5.17
CA ASP A 72 -7.61 15.39 -5.23
C ASP A 72 -6.57 15.69 -4.13
N PHE A 73 -5.67 16.64 -4.39
CA PHE A 73 -4.77 17.13 -3.34
C PHE A 73 -5.55 17.88 -2.26
N CYS A 74 -5.12 17.75 -1.00
CA CYS A 74 -5.69 18.57 0.07
C CYS A 74 -5.34 20.07 -0.12
N ASN A 75 -5.96 20.93 0.68
CA ASN A 75 -5.52 22.33 0.77
C ASN A 75 -4.05 22.37 1.23
N PRO A 76 -3.18 23.24 0.66
CA PRO A 76 -1.77 23.34 1.03
C PRO A 76 -1.49 23.46 2.54
N LEU A 77 -2.43 24.01 3.33
CA LEU A 77 -2.36 24.05 4.79
C LEU A 77 -2.21 22.67 5.43
N TYR A 78 -2.76 21.63 4.80
CA TYR A 78 -2.77 20.24 5.28
C TYR A 78 -1.77 19.34 4.54
N ALA A 79 -0.88 19.92 3.72
CA ALA A 79 0.16 19.20 3.02
C ALA A 79 1.13 18.51 3.99
N LEU A 80 1.88 17.52 3.51
CA LEU A 80 2.91 16.85 4.31
C LEU A 80 4.20 17.69 4.47
N ALA A 81 4.27 18.83 3.79
CA ALA A 81 5.34 19.81 3.90
C ALA A 81 4.80 21.20 4.27
N LEU A 82 5.68 22.08 4.74
CA LEU A 82 5.34 23.50 4.87
C LEU A 82 5.30 24.13 3.48
N ILE A 83 4.17 24.75 3.14
CA ILE A 83 3.93 25.38 1.84
C ILE A 83 3.57 26.85 2.05
N GLU A 84 4.48 27.74 1.69
CA GLU A 84 4.37 29.19 1.87
C GLU A 84 3.95 29.90 0.58
N ASN A 85 4.22 29.29 -0.58
CA ASN A 85 3.92 29.90 -1.88
C ASN A 85 3.50 28.88 -2.95
N LYS A 86 2.99 29.40 -4.07
CA LYS A 86 2.47 28.60 -5.20
C LYS A 86 3.55 27.73 -5.85
N THR A 87 4.79 28.18 -5.89
CA THR A 87 5.89 27.45 -6.52
C THR A 87 6.31 26.25 -5.66
N GLN A 88 6.38 26.42 -4.33
CA GLN A 88 6.54 25.31 -3.39
C GLN A 88 5.40 24.29 -3.51
N TRP A 89 4.16 24.77 -3.66
CA TRP A 89 2.99 23.89 -3.85
C TRP A 89 3.08 23.08 -5.15
N GLU A 90 3.53 23.68 -6.23
CA GLU A 90 3.76 23.00 -7.51
C GLU A 90 4.81 21.90 -7.38
N LYS A 91 5.99 22.23 -6.81
CA LYS A 91 7.07 21.26 -6.57
C LYS A 91 6.59 20.10 -5.68
N TYR A 92 5.91 20.41 -4.59
CA TYR A 92 5.36 19.42 -3.66
C TYR A 92 4.48 18.39 -4.37
N ARG A 93 3.56 18.84 -5.24
CA ARG A 93 2.68 17.92 -5.97
C ARG A 93 3.45 17.00 -6.92
N TYR A 94 4.51 17.48 -7.55
CA TYR A 94 5.36 16.65 -8.40
C TYR A 94 6.13 15.60 -7.58
N LEU A 95 6.74 16.02 -6.47
CA LEU A 95 7.43 15.12 -5.54
C LEU A 95 6.50 14.06 -4.96
N PHE A 96 5.30 14.46 -4.53
CA PHE A 96 4.28 13.57 -3.99
C PHE A 96 3.86 12.50 -5.02
N MET A 97 3.55 12.92 -6.25
CA MET A 97 3.16 11.98 -7.31
C MET A 97 4.30 11.02 -7.66
N MET A 98 5.53 11.52 -7.77
CA MET A 98 6.70 10.69 -7.98
C MET A 98 6.85 9.65 -6.86
N HIS A 99 6.77 10.09 -5.60
CA HIS A 99 6.93 9.22 -4.45
C HIS A 99 5.87 8.12 -4.38
N ILE A 100 4.59 8.43 -4.62
CA ILE A 100 3.54 7.40 -4.64
C ILE A 100 3.82 6.35 -5.71
N ASN A 101 4.27 6.77 -6.90
CA ASN A 101 4.65 5.83 -7.94
C ASN A 101 5.80 4.92 -7.49
N LEU A 102 6.83 5.47 -6.80
CA LEU A 102 7.89 4.64 -6.21
C LEU A 102 7.34 3.64 -5.19
N LYS A 103 6.40 4.03 -4.34
CA LYS A 103 5.76 3.12 -3.37
C LYS A 103 4.93 2.04 -4.05
N LEU A 104 4.22 2.35 -5.13
CA LEU A 104 3.51 1.33 -5.91
C LEU A 104 4.50 0.33 -6.53
N ILE A 105 5.62 0.78 -7.08
CA ILE A 105 6.68 -0.11 -7.60
C ILE A 105 7.14 -1.08 -6.51
N GLU A 106 7.46 -0.58 -5.31
CA GLU A 106 7.87 -1.40 -4.17
C GLU A 106 6.79 -2.45 -3.83
N GLN A 107 5.51 -2.06 -3.75
CA GLN A 107 4.44 -3.00 -3.42
C GLN A 107 4.22 -4.05 -4.52
N TYR A 108 4.24 -3.67 -5.79
CA TYR A 108 4.09 -4.65 -6.89
C TYR A 108 5.28 -5.60 -7.01
N LEU A 109 6.50 -5.15 -6.68
CA LEU A 109 7.66 -6.02 -6.57
C LEU A 109 7.50 -7.04 -5.44
N LEU A 110 7.04 -6.60 -4.27
CA LEU A 110 6.75 -7.47 -3.13
C LEU A 110 5.67 -8.50 -3.46
N LEU A 111 4.57 -8.06 -4.07
CA LEU A 111 3.47 -8.93 -4.48
C LEU A 111 3.91 -9.95 -5.54
N GLY A 112 4.63 -9.50 -6.57
CA GLY A 112 5.14 -10.38 -7.63
C GLY A 112 6.09 -11.44 -7.06
N ASN A 113 6.90 -11.10 -6.06
CA ASN A 113 7.77 -12.06 -5.39
C ASN A 113 7.01 -13.18 -4.66
N LYS A 114 5.76 -12.96 -4.22
CA LYS A 114 4.94 -14.02 -3.59
C LYS A 114 4.56 -15.13 -4.57
N TRP A 115 4.36 -14.77 -5.83
CA TRP A 115 3.94 -15.70 -6.90
C TRP A 115 5.14 -16.25 -7.69
N ASN A 116 6.29 -15.60 -7.61
CA ASN A 116 7.50 -16.01 -8.31
C ASN A 116 8.09 -17.30 -7.71
N LYS A 117 8.15 -18.37 -8.50
CA LYS A 117 8.68 -19.68 -8.06
C LYS A 117 10.19 -19.71 -7.90
N ARG A 118 10.91 -18.72 -8.45
CA ARG A 118 12.39 -18.56 -8.43
C ARG A 118 13.19 -19.66 -9.12
N ASN A 119 12.78 -20.92 -9.01
CA ASN A 119 13.42 -22.09 -9.61
C ASN A 119 12.35 -23.10 -10.07
N ALA A 120 12.65 -23.86 -11.12
CA ALA A 120 11.84 -24.99 -11.55
C ALA A 120 12.55 -26.31 -11.19
N TYR A 121 12.05 -26.99 -10.15
CA TYR A 121 12.56 -28.29 -9.73
C TYR A 121 11.80 -29.44 -10.39
N PHE A 122 12.45 -30.59 -10.64
CA PHE A 122 11.84 -31.75 -11.30
C PHE A 122 10.58 -32.25 -10.59
N TYR A 123 10.57 -32.26 -9.24
CA TYR A 123 9.42 -32.70 -8.46
C TYR A 123 8.20 -31.76 -8.57
N ASN A 124 8.35 -30.58 -9.18
CA ASN A 124 7.23 -29.69 -9.46
C ASN A 124 6.49 -30.04 -10.77
N ALA A 125 6.97 -31.00 -11.55
CA ALA A 125 6.37 -31.40 -12.83
C ALA A 125 4.86 -31.71 -12.73
N PRO A 126 4.36 -32.44 -11.70
CA PRO A 126 2.92 -32.67 -11.54
C PRO A 126 2.07 -31.40 -11.36
N TRP A 127 2.70 -30.29 -10.93
CA TRP A 127 2.05 -28.98 -10.72
C TRP A 127 2.51 -27.93 -11.73
N LYS A 128 2.99 -28.36 -12.90
CA LYS A 128 3.50 -27.48 -13.97
C LYS A 128 2.54 -26.33 -14.28
N GLU A 129 1.27 -26.64 -14.54
CA GLU A 129 0.27 -25.62 -14.91
C GLU A 129 0.05 -24.58 -13.80
N GLN A 130 -0.04 -25.03 -12.54
CA GLN A 130 -0.20 -24.11 -11.40
C GLN A 130 1.05 -23.24 -11.18
N ASN A 131 2.24 -23.78 -11.47
CA ASN A 131 3.48 -23.00 -11.44
C ASN A 131 3.51 -21.97 -12.57
N LEU A 132 3.13 -22.33 -13.79
CA LEU A 132 3.04 -21.40 -14.93
C LEU A 132 2.03 -20.28 -14.68
N GLU A 133 0.87 -20.58 -14.09
CA GLU A 133 -0.11 -19.56 -13.71
C GLU A 133 0.44 -18.62 -12.64
N SER A 134 1.13 -19.16 -11.62
CA SER A 134 1.80 -18.33 -10.61
C SER A 134 2.84 -17.39 -11.24
N LEU A 135 3.65 -17.88 -12.19
CA LEU A 135 4.62 -17.05 -12.91
C LEU A 135 3.94 -15.97 -13.75
N LYS A 136 2.79 -16.26 -14.36
CA LYS A 136 1.99 -15.25 -15.08
C LYS A 136 1.46 -14.15 -14.15
N THR A 137 1.03 -14.50 -12.93
CA THR A 137 0.66 -13.51 -11.92
C THR A 137 1.85 -12.64 -11.51
N ALA A 138 3.01 -13.24 -11.27
CA ALA A 138 4.25 -12.51 -10.95
C ALA A 138 4.66 -11.56 -12.09
N GLU A 139 4.59 -12.02 -13.34
CA GLU A 139 4.89 -11.20 -14.52
C GLU A 139 3.97 -9.99 -14.62
N THR A 140 2.67 -10.18 -14.41
CA THR A 140 1.70 -9.07 -14.38
C THR A 140 2.12 -8.02 -13.36
N CYS A 141 2.48 -8.43 -12.14
CA CYS A 141 2.92 -7.51 -11.09
C CYS A 141 4.18 -6.72 -11.51
N TYR A 142 5.19 -7.41 -12.05
CA TYR A 142 6.43 -6.77 -12.50
C TYR A 142 6.20 -5.81 -13.68
N ARG A 143 5.32 -6.15 -14.62
CA ARG A 143 4.94 -5.24 -15.72
C ARG A 143 4.20 -4.01 -15.21
N THR A 144 3.32 -4.16 -14.23
CA THR A 144 2.66 -3.03 -13.57
C THR A 144 3.68 -2.14 -12.82
N ALA A 145 4.68 -2.74 -12.15
CA ALA A 145 5.77 -1.98 -11.55
C ALA A 145 6.56 -1.17 -12.60
N LEU A 146 6.82 -1.73 -13.80
CA LEU A 146 7.46 -0.97 -14.90
C LEU A 146 6.60 0.20 -15.38
N PHE A 147 5.28 0.06 -15.39
CA PHE A 147 4.39 1.17 -15.72
C PHE A 147 4.56 2.33 -14.73
N TYR A 148 4.49 2.05 -13.43
CA TYR A 148 4.67 3.08 -12.41
C TYR A 148 6.08 3.67 -12.37
N TRP A 149 7.11 2.91 -12.76
CA TRP A 149 8.45 3.45 -12.93
C TRP A 149 8.51 4.54 -14.02
N LYS A 150 7.84 4.33 -15.16
CA LYS A 150 7.77 5.35 -16.22
C LYS A 150 7.07 6.61 -15.74
N GLU A 151 6.01 6.47 -14.95
CA GLU A 151 5.32 7.61 -14.34
C GLU A 151 6.20 8.33 -13.32
N ALA A 152 6.91 7.58 -12.45
CA ALA A 152 7.83 8.15 -11.47
C ALA A 152 8.92 9.02 -12.13
N ILE A 153 9.50 8.56 -13.25
CA ILE A 153 10.48 9.34 -14.03
C ILE A 153 9.87 10.66 -14.50
N GLN A 154 8.68 10.64 -15.10
CA GLN A 154 8.03 11.86 -15.60
C GLN A 154 7.76 12.87 -14.48
N TRP A 155 7.37 12.40 -13.30
CA TRP A 155 7.14 13.27 -12.14
C TRP A 155 8.46 13.77 -11.52
N ALA A 156 9.50 12.94 -11.48
CA ALA A 156 10.83 13.34 -11.03
C ALA A 156 11.43 14.43 -11.93
N GLU A 157 11.28 14.30 -13.26
CA GLU A 157 11.72 15.31 -14.22
C GLU A 157 11.05 16.66 -13.96
N LYS A 158 9.72 16.66 -13.75
CA LYS A 158 8.97 17.86 -13.39
C LYS A 158 9.44 18.45 -12.05
N ALA A 159 9.67 17.61 -11.03
CA ALA A 159 10.14 18.05 -9.71
C ALA A 159 11.56 18.66 -9.74
N ASN A 160 12.38 18.26 -10.71
CA ASN A 160 13.75 18.74 -10.92
C ASN A 160 13.86 19.93 -11.90
N ASP A 161 12.73 20.54 -12.30
CA ASP A 161 12.72 21.74 -13.12
C ASP A 161 13.61 22.85 -12.51
N LYS A 162 14.36 23.55 -13.37
CA LYS A 162 15.29 24.62 -12.98
C LYS A 162 14.65 25.70 -12.10
N ARG A 163 13.35 25.95 -12.25
CA ARG A 163 12.57 26.90 -11.45
C ARG A 163 12.51 26.51 -9.95
N PHE A 164 12.73 25.25 -9.62
CA PHE A 164 12.70 24.73 -8.25
C PHE A 164 14.07 24.61 -7.59
N ARG A 165 15.16 24.96 -8.28
CA ARG A 165 16.55 24.74 -7.84
C ARG A 165 16.88 25.25 -6.44
N PHE A 166 16.28 26.37 -6.03
CA PHE A 166 16.53 27.01 -4.74
C PHE A 166 15.40 26.79 -3.73
N ILE A 167 14.46 25.90 -4.03
CA ILE A 167 13.39 25.51 -3.13
C ILE A 167 13.77 24.19 -2.49
N ASN A 168 13.65 24.12 -1.16
CA ASN A 168 13.78 22.89 -0.41
C ASN A 168 12.56 22.69 0.48
N LEU A 169 11.89 21.55 0.38
CA LEU A 169 10.77 21.18 1.24
C LEU A 169 11.22 20.23 2.36
N GLU A 170 11.76 20.80 3.44
CA GLU A 170 12.47 20.06 4.51
C GLU A 170 11.74 18.82 5.04
N ARG A 171 10.42 18.90 5.26
CA ARG A 171 9.62 17.78 5.80
C ARG A 171 9.51 16.58 4.86
N VAL A 172 9.78 16.80 3.57
CA VAL A 172 9.76 15.79 2.52
C VAL A 172 11.09 15.78 1.74
N GLN A 173 12.19 16.18 2.39
CA GLN A 173 13.54 16.20 1.83
C GLN A 173 13.88 14.88 1.13
N PHE A 174 13.49 13.74 1.73
CA PHE A 174 13.73 12.42 1.16
C PHE A 174 13.07 12.19 -0.21
N TRP A 175 11.94 12.85 -0.50
CA TRP A 175 11.35 12.85 -1.85
C TRP A 175 12.20 13.66 -2.83
N GLU A 176 12.81 14.75 -2.38
CA GLU A 176 13.75 15.49 -3.22
C GLU A 176 14.98 14.65 -3.55
N ASP A 177 15.51 13.93 -2.55
CA ASP A 177 16.64 13.02 -2.73
C ASP A 177 16.28 11.88 -3.69
N GLU A 178 15.08 11.30 -3.58
CA GLU A 178 14.57 10.31 -4.54
C GLU A 178 14.50 10.89 -5.97
N ALA A 179 13.97 12.09 -6.15
CA ALA A 179 13.90 12.74 -7.46
C ALA A 179 15.30 12.98 -8.05
N ALA A 180 16.25 13.42 -7.23
CA ALA A 180 17.63 13.64 -7.64
C ALA A 180 18.31 12.32 -8.04
N ARG A 181 18.10 11.26 -7.25
CA ARG A 181 18.66 9.92 -7.52
C ARG A 181 18.06 9.26 -8.76
N ILE A 182 16.81 9.56 -9.11
CA ILE A 182 16.24 9.14 -10.40
C ILE A 182 16.98 9.85 -11.54
N ALA A 183 17.22 11.16 -11.42
CA ALA A 183 17.85 11.96 -12.46
C ALA A 183 19.33 11.60 -12.68
N ASP A 184 20.07 11.28 -11.62
CA ASP A 184 21.47 10.84 -11.73
C ASP A 184 21.62 9.32 -12.01
N GLY A 185 20.51 8.57 -11.96
CA GLY A 185 20.46 7.14 -12.25
C GLY A 185 20.87 6.22 -11.10
N SER A 186 21.20 6.75 -9.92
CA SER A 186 21.52 5.96 -8.72
C SER A 186 20.29 5.28 -8.10
N LEU A 187 19.08 5.78 -8.38
CA LEU A 187 17.82 5.06 -8.21
C LEU A 187 17.32 4.63 -9.59
N ASN A 188 17.32 3.32 -9.86
CA ASN A 188 16.83 2.77 -11.13
C ASN A 188 16.06 1.47 -10.88
N TYR A 189 14.74 1.57 -10.74
CA TYR A 189 13.89 0.38 -10.56
C TYR A 189 13.74 -0.43 -11.85
N GLN A 190 13.80 0.18 -13.03
CA GLN A 190 13.74 -0.55 -14.30
C GLN A 190 14.79 -1.65 -14.37
N LYS A 191 16.04 -1.36 -14.01
CA LYS A 191 17.11 -2.37 -13.97
C LYS A 191 16.76 -3.57 -13.10
N THR A 192 16.20 -3.32 -11.91
CA THR A 192 15.78 -4.39 -11.00
C THR A 192 14.62 -5.17 -11.60
N ILE A 193 13.58 -4.50 -12.08
CA ILE A 193 12.37 -5.15 -12.59
C ILE A 193 12.66 -5.97 -13.85
N GLU A 194 13.44 -5.45 -14.79
CA GLU A 194 13.83 -6.16 -16.01
C GLU A 194 14.66 -7.41 -15.69
N ARG A 195 15.52 -7.36 -14.68
CA ARG A 195 16.23 -8.54 -14.19
C ARG A 195 15.27 -9.58 -13.63
N GLU A 196 14.29 -9.17 -12.81
CA GLU A 196 13.28 -10.10 -12.27
C GLU A 196 12.45 -10.74 -13.39
N LEU A 197 12.06 -9.98 -14.41
CA LEU A 197 11.36 -10.50 -15.59
C LEU A 197 12.21 -11.50 -16.38
N ALA A 198 13.49 -11.21 -16.59
CA ALA A 198 14.39 -12.12 -17.29
C ALA A 198 14.61 -13.43 -16.52
N LEU A 199 14.74 -13.37 -15.20
CA LEU A 199 14.82 -14.56 -14.35
C LEU A 199 13.52 -15.38 -14.38
N LEU A 200 12.38 -14.70 -14.29
CA LEU A 200 11.06 -15.33 -14.37
C LEU A 200 10.89 -16.08 -15.70
N GLN A 201 11.29 -15.47 -16.82
CA GLN A 201 11.20 -16.08 -18.13
C GLN A 201 12.04 -17.36 -18.25
N LYS A 202 13.26 -17.39 -17.69
CA LYS A 202 14.07 -18.61 -17.63
C LYS A 202 13.39 -19.73 -16.86
N VAL A 203 12.75 -19.40 -15.73
CA VAL A 203 12.03 -20.39 -14.91
C VAL A 203 10.78 -20.90 -15.64
N ARG A 204 10.08 -20.01 -16.36
CA ARG A 204 8.94 -20.38 -17.22
C ARG A 204 9.36 -21.40 -18.26
N GLU A 205 10.44 -21.14 -19.00
CA GLU A 205 10.98 -22.04 -20.03
C GLU A 205 11.34 -23.41 -19.44
N GLN A 206 11.92 -23.45 -18.23
CA GLN A 206 12.21 -24.71 -17.54
C GLN A 206 10.94 -25.50 -17.22
N PHE A 207 9.89 -24.85 -16.72
CA PHE A 207 8.61 -25.52 -16.49
C PHE A 207 7.95 -25.98 -17.79
N GLU A 208 7.98 -25.17 -18.84
CA GLU A 208 7.43 -25.51 -20.17
C GLU A 208 8.12 -26.74 -20.77
N ALA A 209 9.42 -26.89 -20.54
CA ALA A 209 10.21 -28.03 -20.98
C ALA A 209 9.99 -29.32 -20.15
N MET A 210 9.33 -29.25 -18.99
CA MET A 210 9.01 -30.45 -18.19
C MET A 210 7.90 -31.28 -18.86
N ASP A 211 8.12 -32.58 -18.93
CA ASP A 211 7.23 -33.61 -19.45
C ASP A 211 7.17 -34.84 -18.52
N GLU A 212 6.35 -35.84 -18.86
CA GLU A 212 6.18 -37.06 -18.07
C GLU A 212 7.47 -37.90 -17.94
N ASN A 213 8.49 -37.61 -18.74
CA ASN A 213 9.76 -38.36 -18.81
C ASN A 213 10.93 -37.64 -18.10
N THR A 214 10.73 -36.40 -17.65
CA THR A 214 11.73 -35.59 -16.93
C THR A 214 11.50 -35.59 -15.41
N TYR A 215 10.62 -36.48 -14.92
CA TYR A 215 10.37 -36.82 -13.53
C TYR A 215 11.18 -38.05 -13.09
#